data_AF-A0A1Z8VFM1-F1
#
_entry.id   AF-A0A1Z8VFM1-F1
#
_cell.length_a   1.000
_cell.length_b   1.000
_cell.length_c   1.000
_cell.angle_alpha   90.00
_cell.angle_beta   90.00
_cell.angle_gamma   90.00
#
_symmetry.space_group_name_H-M   'P 1'
#
loop_
_entity.id
_entity.type
_entity.pdbx_description
1 polymer ?
#
loop_
_entity_poly.entity_id
_entity_poly.type
_entity_poly.pdbx_seq_one_letter_code
_entity_poly.pdbx_strand_id
1 'polypeptide(L)'
;MPNPRWTHDRKLAKGQQGIVGVDEAGRGCLAGPVVAGAVLLSSSFFRVAKHRKITEEMNDSKQFNEAKREELYARVIKLADQSALIASTGEASVQEIEKYNIVGATCLAMERAMKKLSQKSDGLWKPLEQSSPEWLEVGCKAKQPWIVLVDGRPMKKLLIRHQGLVKGDSISLSIAMASMMAKVTRDRFMRKLHLEFPNYGFDSNKGYGAPVHLNALQELGPTQHHRPRFIRNLLKEPKGSQCADEQSQLSFW
;
A
#
# COMPACT_ATOMS: atom_id res chain seq x y z
N MET A 1 -7.96 -17.67 -21.26
CA MET A 1 -6.68 -18.16 -20.68
C MET A 1 -6.84 -18.35 -19.18
N PRO A 2 -6.15 -19.31 -18.54
CA PRO A 2 -6.19 -19.42 -17.08
C PRO A 2 -5.58 -18.16 -16.45
N ASN A 3 -6.31 -17.50 -15.55
CA ASN A 3 -5.78 -16.38 -14.76
C ASN A 3 -4.50 -16.85 -14.02
N PRO A 4 -3.31 -16.33 -14.38
CA PRO A 4 -2.04 -16.81 -13.83
C PRO A 4 -1.95 -16.56 -12.33
N ARG A 5 -2.51 -15.43 -11.86
CA ARG A 5 -2.55 -15.03 -10.45
C ARG A 5 -3.39 -15.96 -9.59
N TRP A 6 -4.58 -16.32 -10.10
CA TRP A 6 -5.42 -17.36 -9.48
C TRP A 6 -4.67 -18.69 -9.37
N THR A 7 -3.95 -19.07 -10.42
CA THR A 7 -3.25 -20.35 -10.49
C THR A 7 -2.08 -20.41 -9.51
N HIS A 8 -1.35 -19.29 -9.36
CA HIS A 8 -0.27 -19.14 -8.39
C HIS A 8 -0.77 -19.36 -6.97
N ASP A 9 -1.76 -18.58 -6.53
CA ASP A 9 -2.28 -18.67 -5.15
C ASP A 9 -2.95 -20.01 -4.87
N ARG A 10 -3.70 -20.57 -5.84
CA ARG A 10 -4.28 -21.91 -5.69
C ARG A 10 -3.22 -22.99 -5.46
N LYS A 11 -2.08 -22.91 -6.16
CA LYS A 11 -0.97 -23.86 -5.98
C LYS A 11 -0.33 -23.71 -4.61
N LEU A 12 -0.08 -22.48 -4.17
CA LEU A 12 0.49 -22.20 -2.85
C LEU A 12 -0.43 -22.62 -1.70
N ALA A 13 -1.75 -22.42 -1.85
CA ALA A 13 -2.73 -22.80 -0.84
C ALA A 13 -2.92 -24.33 -0.70
N LYS A 14 -2.36 -25.14 -1.60
CA LYS A 14 -2.52 -26.60 -1.57
C LYS A 14 -1.90 -27.19 -0.30
N GLY A 15 -2.73 -27.81 0.52
CA GLY A 15 -2.31 -28.39 1.80
C GLY A 15 -2.13 -27.37 2.93
N GLN A 16 -2.70 -26.17 2.76
CA GLN A 16 -2.85 -25.11 3.77
C GLN A 16 -4.34 -24.77 3.96
N GLN A 17 -4.68 -24.01 4.99
CA GLN A 17 -6.01 -23.44 5.21
C GLN A 17 -6.30 -22.25 4.28
N GLY A 18 -5.28 -21.49 3.87
CA GLY A 18 -5.43 -20.42 2.88
C GLY A 18 -4.25 -19.46 2.81
N ILE A 19 -4.49 -18.31 2.19
CA ILE A 19 -3.50 -17.25 1.93
C ILE A 19 -4.05 -15.90 2.40
N VAL A 20 -3.16 -15.08 2.94
CA VAL A 20 -3.39 -13.66 3.20
C VAL A 20 -2.46 -12.84 2.31
N GLY A 21 -3.01 -12.01 1.43
CA GLY A 21 -2.27 -11.07 0.62
C GLY A 21 -2.30 -9.67 1.22
N VAL A 22 -1.19 -8.95 1.15
CA VAL A 22 -1.01 -7.61 1.71
C VAL A 22 -0.25 -6.74 0.73
N ASP A 23 -0.72 -5.49 0.55
CA ASP A 23 -0.07 -4.48 -0.28
C ASP A 23 -0.40 -3.07 0.26
N GLU A 24 0.38 -2.07 -0.14
CA GLU A 24 0.19 -0.68 0.24
C GLU A 24 0.06 0.31 -0.93
N ALA A 25 -0.57 1.44 -0.64
CA ALA A 25 -0.66 2.59 -1.53
C ALA A 25 -0.17 3.86 -0.83
N GLY A 26 0.54 4.71 -1.57
CA GLY A 26 0.87 6.06 -1.14
C GLY A 26 2.25 6.28 -0.52
N ARG A 27 3.18 5.32 -0.61
CA ARG A 27 4.50 5.49 0.01
C ARG A 27 5.31 6.66 -0.52
N GLY A 28 5.28 6.89 -1.84
CA GLY A 28 6.04 7.96 -2.49
C GLY A 28 5.36 9.32 -2.57
N CYS A 29 4.15 9.48 -2.02
CA CYS A 29 3.42 10.74 -2.09
C CYS A 29 4.03 11.80 -1.17
N LEU A 30 3.92 13.07 -1.56
CA LEU A 30 4.28 14.23 -0.75
C LEU A 30 3.20 14.53 0.30
N ALA A 31 1.94 14.15 0.03
CA ALA A 31 0.80 14.37 0.91
C ALA A 31 -0.07 13.13 1.13
N GLY A 32 -0.82 13.15 2.22
CA GLY A 32 -1.79 12.12 2.61
C GLY A 32 -1.16 10.91 3.32
N PRO A 33 -2.01 9.98 3.80
CA PRO A 33 -1.56 8.80 4.53
C PRO A 33 -0.91 7.76 3.61
N VAL A 34 -0.29 6.75 4.23
CA VAL A 34 -0.07 5.44 3.60
C VAL A 34 -1.22 4.52 4.02
N VAL A 35 -1.79 3.80 3.06
CA VAL A 35 -2.91 2.88 3.28
C VAL A 35 -2.47 1.50 2.85
N ALA A 36 -2.71 0.48 3.66
CA ALA A 36 -2.51 -0.92 3.31
C ALA A 36 -3.86 -1.64 3.19
N GLY A 37 -3.92 -2.59 2.27
CA GLY A 37 -5.01 -3.55 2.15
C GLY A 37 -4.55 -4.91 2.62
N ALA A 38 -5.46 -5.71 3.18
CA ALA A 38 -5.22 -7.12 3.46
C ALA A 38 -6.44 -7.94 3.01
N VAL A 39 -6.18 -9.10 2.39
CA VAL A 39 -7.22 -9.99 1.86
C VAL A 39 -6.91 -11.42 2.21
N LEU A 40 -7.85 -12.10 2.84
CA LEU A 40 -7.78 -13.50 3.21
C LEU A 40 -8.62 -14.34 2.25
N LEU A 41 -7.99 -15.34 1.63
CA LEU A 41 -8.60 -16.34 0.77
C LEU A 41 -8.39 -17.73 1.38
N SER A 42 -9.46 -18.40 1.78
CA SER A 42 -9.39 -19.80 2.23
C SER A 42 -9.06 -20.73 1.06
N SER A 43 -8.56 -21.93 1.33
CA SER A 43 -8.31 -22.94 0.29
C SER A 43 -9.58 -23.38 -0.44
N SER A 44 -10.76 -23.26 0.20
CA SER A 44 -12.05 -23.53 -0.44
C SER A 44 -12.45 -22.44 -1.45
N PHE A 45 -11.98 -21.19 -1.28
CA PHE A 45 -12.19 -20.11 -2.25
C PHE A 45 -11.81 -20.55 -3.67
N PHE A 46 -10.67 -21.25 -3.79
CA PHE A 46 -10.12 -21.68 -5.08
C PHE A 46 -10.83 -22.88 -5.73
N ARG A 47 -11.81 -23.47 -5.05
CA ARG A 47 -12.63 -24.59 -5.59
C ARG A 47 -13.88 -24.11 -6.32
N VAL A 48 -14.26 -22.84 -6.15
CA VAL A 48 -15.51 -22.30 -6.70
C VAL A 48 -15.25 -21.60 -8.03
N ALA A 49 -15.81 -22.14 -9.12
CA ALA A 49 -15.65 -21.58 -10.46
C ALA A 49 -16.16 -20.13 -10.59
N LYS A 50 -17.24 -19.78 -9.87
CA LYS A 50 -17.79 -18.42 -9.84
C LYS A 50 -16.80 -17.40 -9.30
N HIS A 51 -16.06 -17.73 -8.24
CA HIS A 51 -15.02 -16.85 -7.68
C HIS A 51 -13.94 -16.58 -8.72
N ARG A 52 -13.49 -17.62 -9.42
CA ARG A 52 -12.50 -17.51 -10.49
C ARG A 52 -12.94 -16.52 -11.57
N LYS A 53 -14.19 -16.62 -12.01
CA LYS A 53 -14.77 -15.73 -13.02
C LYS A 53 -14.85 -14.27 -12.53
N ILE A 54 -15.32 -14.05 -11.30
CA ILE A 54 -15.42 -12.70 -10.72
C ILE A 54 -14.04 -12.02 -10.64
N THR A 55 -13.00 -12.79 -10.33
CA THR A 55 -11.63 -12.29 -10.15
C THR A 55 -10.75 -12.37 -11.41
N GLU A 56 -11.28 -12.69 -12.59
CA GLU A 56 -10.44 -12.99 -13.76
C GLU A 56 -9.58 -11.79 -14.20
N GLU A 57 -10.16 -10.60 -14.11
CA GLU A 57 -9.55 -9.33 -14.51
C GLU A 57 -8.68 -8.72 -13.40
N MET A 58 -8.69 -9.28 -12.18
CA MET A 58 -7.91 -8.75 -11.07
C MET A 58 -6.42 -8.83 -11.39
N ASN A 59 -5.72 -7.69 -11.35
CA ASN A 59 -4.31 -7.53 -11.69
C ASN A 59 -3.74 -6.27 -11.00
N ASP A 60 -2.48 -5.92 -11.29
CA ASP A 60 -1.84 -4.67 -10.87
C ASP A 60 -2.79 -3.47 -11.06
N SER A 61 -3.09 -2.80 -9.94
CA SER A 61 -4.06 -1.71 -9.89
C SER A 61 -3.66 -0.53 -10.78
N LYS A 62 -2.36 -0.34 -11.04
CA LYS A 62 -1.84 0.78 -11.85
C LYS A 62 -2.15 0.64 -13.34
N GLN A 63 -2.52 -0.57 -13.80
CA GLN A 63 -2.89 -0.82 -15.20
C GLN A 63 -4.33 -0.40 -15.51
N PHE A 64 -5.11 -0.03 -14.50
CA PHE A 64 -6.52 0.29 -14.64
C PHE A 64 -6.82 1.77 -14.44
N ASN A 65 -7.72 2.30 -15.26
CA ASN A 65 -8.32 3.61 -15.00
C ASN A 65 -9.16 3.60 -13.72
N GLU A 66 -9.56 4.79 -13.26
CA GLU A 66 -10.26 4.94 -11.99
C GLU A 66 -11.61 4.22 -11.95
N ALA A 67 -12.43 4.33 -13.01
CA ALA A 67 -13.72 3.66 -13.10
C ALA A 67 -13.57 2.13 -13.00
N LYS A 68 -12.58 1.56 -13.69
CA LYS A 68 -12.31 0.12 -13.64
C LYS A 68 -11.83 -0.33 -12.26
N ARG A 69 -11.03 0.49 -11.56
CA ARG A 69 -10.60 0.19 -10.19
C ARG A 69 -11.77 0.18 -9.22
N GLU A 70 -12.69 1.15 -9.32
CA GLU A 70 -13.92 1.18 -8.51
C GLU A 70 -14.81 -0.05 -8.79
N GLU A 71 -14.92 -0.46 -10.06
CA GLU A 71 -15.62 -1.69 -10.45
C GLU A 71 -14.99 -2.94 -9.83
N LEU A 72 -13.65 -3.10 -9.97
CA LEU A 72 -12.92 -4.25 -9.41
C LEU A 72 -12.96 -4.27 -7.88
N TYR A 73 -12.89 -3.10 -7.23
CA TYR A 73 -13.08 -2.96 -5.79
C TYR A 73 -14.48 -3.45 -5.37
N ALA A 74 -15.54 -3.03 -6.08
CA ALA A 74 -16.90 -3.48 -5.81
C ALA A 74 -17.04 -5.01 -5.94
N ARG A 75 -16.31 -5.65 -6.86
CA ARG A 75 -16.27 -7.12 -6.96
C ARG A 75 -15.63 -7.77 -5.72
N VAL A 76 -14.56 -7.20 -5.16
CA VAL A 76 -13.94 -7.69 -3.91
C VAL A 76 -14.92 -7.54 -2.74
N ILE A 77 -15.58 -6.39 -2.62
CA ILE A 77 -16.60 -6.17 -1.58
C ILE A 77 -17.76 -7.15 -1.72
N LYS A 78 -18.27 -7.36 -2.93
CA LYS A 78 -19.33 -8.35 -3.19
C LYS A 78 -18.95 -9.77 -2.77
N LEU A 79 -17.70 -10.17 -2.98
CA LEU A 79 -17.20 -11.47 -2.49
C LEU A 79 -17.09 -11.49 -0.96
N ALA A 80 -16.70 -10.38 -0.33
CA ALA A 80 -16.66 -10.25 1.12
C ALA A 80 -18.05 -10.32 1.76
N ASP A 81 -19.04 -9.64 1.18
CA ASP A 81 -20.44 -9.64 1.64
C ASP A 81 -21.09 -11.03 1.51
N GLN A 82 -20.59 -11.84 0.58
CA GLN A 82 -20.99 -13.25 0.39
C GLN A 82 -20.18 -14.22 1.26
N SER A 83 -19.36 -13.71 2.18
CA SER A 83 -18.45 -14.51 3.02
C SER A 83 -17.51 -15.43 2.22
N ALA A 84 -17.25 -15.10 0.94
CA ALA A 84 -16.35 -15.88 0.09
C ALA A 84 -14.88 -15.57 0.39
N LEU A 85 -14.59 -14.34 0.81
CA LEU A 85 -13.27 -13.88 1.25
C LEU A 85 -13.45 -12.91 2.41
N ILE A 86 -12.34 -12.52 3.04
CA ILE A 86 -12.34 -11.43 4.03
C ILE A 86 -11.39 -10.35 3.55
N ALA A 87 -11.80 -9.09 3.64
CA ALA A 87 -10.97 -7.95 3.27
C ALA A 87 -11.02 -6.85 4.33
N SER A 88 -9.89 -6.18 4.49
CA SER A 88 -9.72 -5.04 5.38
C SER A 88 -8.71 -4.05 4.83
N THR A 89 -8.72 -2.86 5.42
CA THR A 89 -7.71 -1.83 5.19
C THR A 89 -7.21 -1.30 6.53
N GLY A 90 -5.99 -0.79 6.52
CA GLY A 90 -5.36 -0.06 7.61
C GLY A 90 -4.60 1.13 7.05
N GLU A 91 -4.43 2.17 7.84
CA GLU A 91 -3.73 3.38 7.41
C GLU A 91 -2.76 3.87 8.48
N ALA A 92 -1.75 4.63 8.06
CA ALA A 92 -0.91 5.42 8.93
C ALA A 92 -0.89 6.87 8.45
N SER A 93 -1.20 7.76 9.38
CA SER A 93 -1.33 9.21 9.19
C SER A 93 0.01 9.86 8.85
N VAL A 94 -0.04 11.13 8.42
CA VAL A 94 1.15 11.94 8.16
C VAL A 94 1.99 12.10 9.44
N GLN A 95 1.34 12.27 10.58
CA GLN A 95 1.99 12.37 11.89
C GLN A 95 2.76 11.08 12.23
N GLU A 96 2.19 9.93 11.91
CA GLU A 96 2.84 8.63 12.11
C GLU A 96 3.98 8.38 11.12
N ILE A 97 3.84 8.86 9.88
CA ILE A 97 4.94 8.84 8.89
C ILE A 97 6.13 9.67 9.40
N GLU A 98 5.88 10.84 9.99
CA GLU A 98 6.94 11.66 10.57
C GLU A 98 7.58 10.99 11.80
N LYS A 99 6.78 10.37 12.66
CA LYS A 99 7.24 9.68 13.88
C LYS A 99 8.04 8.42 13.57
N TYR A 100 7.57 7.57 12.66
CA TYR A 100 8.11 6.22 12.45
C TYR A 100 8.91 6.07 11.16
N ASN A 101 9.05 7.13 10.36
CA ASN A 101 9.48 7.11 8.97
C ASN A 101 8.54 6.31 8.05
N ILE A 102 8.74 6.43 6.73
CA ILE A 102 7.82 5.81 5.76
C ILE A 102 7.80 4.29 5.83
N VAL A 103 8.93 3.65 6.14
CA VAL A 103 9.00 2.18 6.28
C VAL A 103 8.23 1.76 7.54
N GLY A 104 8.44 2.43 8.67
CA GLY A 104 7.74 2.12 9.91
C GLY A 104 6.23 2.37 9.82
N ALA A 105 5.82 3.48 9.20
CA ALA A 105 4.40 3.77 8.96
C ALA A 105 3.75 2.79 7.97
N THR A 106 4.48 2.30 6.97
CA THR A 106 4.00 1.23 6.08
C THR A 106 3.74 -0.05 6.87
N CYS A 107 4.70 -0.48 7.71
CA CYS A 107 4.50 -1.64 8.60
C CYS A 107 3.28 -1.45 9.50
N LEU A 108 3.12 -0.28 10.11
CA LEU A 108 1.99 0.04 10.97
C LEU A 108 0.64 -0.04 10.22
N ALA A 109 0.56 0.47 8.99
CA ALA A 109 -0.63 0.36 8.17
C ALA A 109 -0.96 -1.11 7.83
N MET A 110 0.05 -1.91 7.47
CA MET A 110 -0.09 -3.34 7.19
C MET A 110 -0.55 -4.13 8.43
N GLU A 111 0.05 -3.86 9.60
CA GLU A 111 -0.35 -4.46 10.88
C GLU A 111 -1.79 -4.13 11.24
N ARG A 112 -2.21 -2.88 11.04
CA ARG A 112 -3.61 -2.45 11.23
C ARG A 112 -4.56 -3.18 10.28
N ALA A 113 -4.20 -3.28 9.00
CA ALA A 113 -4.99 -4.01 8.02
C ALA A 113 -5.15 -5.48 8.44
N MET A 114 -4.05 -6.16 8.78
CA MET A 114 -4.05 -7.55 9.22
C MET A 114 -4.78 -7.76 10.55
N LYS A 115 -4.61 -6.88 11.54
CA LYS A 115 -5.34 -6.97 12.82
C LYS A 115 -6.85 -6.88 12.59
N LYS A 116 -7.28 -5.93 11.77
CA LYS A 116 -8.70 -5.79 11.37
C LYS A 116 -9.20 -6.98 10.57
N LEU A 117 -8.35 -7.57 9.72
CA LEU A 117 -8.66 -8.80 8.98
C LEU A 117 -8.91 -9.96 9.94
N SER A 118 -8.03 -10.14 10.92
CA SER A 118 -8.15 -11.18 11.95
C SER A 118 -9.42 -11.04 12.77
N GLN A 119 -9.75 -9.81 13.20
CA GLN A 119 -11.01 -9.51 13.91
C GLN A 119 -12.24 -9.86 13.07
N LYS A 120 -12.24 -9.50 11.79
CA LYS A 120 -13.33 -9.83 10.84
C LYS A 120 -13.42 -11.32 10.53
N SER A 121 -12.34 -12.07 10.73
CA SER A 121 -12.27 -13.49 10.42
C SER A 121 -12.86 -14.39 11.49
N ASP A 122 -13.31 -13.80 12.61
CA ASP A 122 -13.94 -14.51 13.72
C ASP A 122 -13.17 -15.77 14.16
N GLY A 123 -11.86 -15.59 14.34
CA GLY A 123 -10.96 -16.68 14.78
C GLY A 123 -10.42 -17.58 13.67
N LEU A 124 -10.88 -17.45 12.41
CA LEU A 124 -10.36 -18.23 11.28
C LEU A 124 -8.86 -17.99 11.05
N TRP A 125 -8.38 -16.77 11.24
CA TRP A 125 -6.98 -16.41 11.09
C TRP A 125 -6.51 -15.41 12.13
N LYS A 126 -5.27 -15.59 12.60
CA LYS A 126 -4.55 -14.65 13.45
C LYS A 126 -3.12 -14.46 12.93
N PRO A 127 -2.59 -13.22 12.94
CA PRO A 127 -1.21 -12.97 12.58
C PRO A 127 -0.30 -13.67 13.59
N LEU A 128 0.73 -14.34 13.08
CA LEU A 128 1.76 -14.97 13.89
C LEU A 128 2.96 -14.03 13.95
N GLU A 129 3.38 -13.68 15.16
CA GLU A 129 4.57 -12.87 15.37
C GLU A 129 5.83 -13.68 15.00
N GLN A 130 6.86 -12.98 14.52
CA GLN A 130 8.19 -13.53 14.34
C GLN A 130 8.76 -13.82 15.74
N SER A 131 8.76 -15.09 16.16
CA SER A 131 9.57 -15.52 17.29
C SER A 131 11.05 -15.38 16.96
N SER A 132 11.87 -15.20 18.00
CA SER A 132 13.34 -15.06 18.03
C SER A 132 14.12 -15.97 17.04
N PRO A 133 15.39 -15.65 16.74
CA PRO A 133 16.10 -16.03 15.50
C PRO A 133 15.97 -17.49 15.04
N GLU A 134 15.90 -17.68 13.71
CA GLU A 134 15.81 -18.95 12.97
C GLU A 134 16.76 -20.08 13.42
N TRP A 135 17.87 -19.77 14.10
CA TRP A 135 18.86 -20.77 14.53
C TRP A 135 18.48 -21.55 15.80
N LEU A 136 17.45 -21.13 16.54
CA LEU A 136 16.94 -21.83 17.72
C LEU A 136 15.91 -22.94 17.38
N GLU A 137 15.36 -22.96 16.16
CA GLU A 137 14.40 -23.98 15.73
C GLU A 137 15.10 -25.25 15.20
N VAL A 138 15.73 -26.02 16.10
CA VAL A 138 16.15 -27.40 15.80
C VAL A 138 14.95 -28.33 16.03
N GLY A 139 14.24 -28.67 14.96
CA GLY A 139 13.21 -29.72 14.96
C GLY A 139 11.84 -29.27 14.46
N CYS A 140 11.39 -29.89 13.37
CA CYS A 140 10.06 -29.74 12.74
C CYS A 140 9.56 -28.31 12.56
N LYS A 141 9.80 -27.70 11.38
CA LYS A 141 9.02 -26.54 10.89
C LYS A 141 7.54 -26.94 10.85
N ALA A 142 6.78 -26.64 11.90
CA ALA A 142 5.35 -26.83 11.93
C ALA A 142 4.76 -26.10 10.71
N LYS A 143 4.10 -26.86 9.83
CA LYS A 143 3.53 -26.34 8.59
C LYS A 143 2.42 -25.37 8.98
N GLN A 144 2.67 -24.07 8.84
CA GLN A 144 1.71 -23.08 9.32
C GLN A 144 0.45 -23.11 8.46
N PRO A 145 -0.75 -23.06 9.07
CA PRO A 145 -2.00 -23.25 8.35
C PRO A 145 -2.28 -22.14 7.34
N TRP A 146 -1.66 -20.96 7.47
CA TRP A 146 -1.88 -19.82 6.58
C TRP A 146 -0.57 -19.26 6.05
N ILE A 147 -0.56 -18.87 4.78
CA ILE A 147 0.58 -18.20 4.16
C ILE A 147 0.28 -16.70 4.08
N VAL A 148 1.17 -15.84 4.60
CA VAL A 148 1.08 -14.39 4.45
C VAL A 148 2.04 -13.95 3.35
N LEU A 149 1.52 -13.32 2.31
CA LEU A 149 2.26 -12.75 1.18
C LEU A 149 2.17 -11.23 1.23
N VAL A 150 3.32 -10.56 1.16
CA VAL A 150 3.44 -9.09 1.15
C VAL A 150 4.07 -8.67 -0.18
N ASP A 151 3.53 -7.65 -0.86
CA ASP A 151 4.17 -7.12 -2.07
C ASP A 151 5.57 -6.55 -1.77
N GLY A 152 6.51 -6.85 -2.66
CA GLY A 152 7.89 -6.38 -2.57
C GLY A 152 8.82 -7.32 -1.82
N ARG A 153 9.89 -6.74 -1.24
CA ARG A 153 10.90 -7.50 -0.50
C ARG A 153 10.45 -7.70 0.95
N PRO A 154 10.87 -8.79 1.63
CA PRO A 154 10.60 -8.99 3.05
C PRO A 154 10.95 -7.76 3.89
N MET A 155 10.03 -7.33 4.74
CA MET A 155 10.17 -6.14 5.57
C MET A 155 10.65 -6.51 6.98
N LYS A 156 11.92 -6.22 7.29
CA LYS A 156 12.52 -6.53 8.61
C LYS A 156 11.75 -5.95 9.80
N LYS A 157 11.07 -4.81 9.61
CA LYS A 157 10.30 -4.12 10.67
C LYS A 157 8.87 -4.64 10.82
N LEU A 158 8.38 -5.44 9.88
CA LEU A 158 7.05 -6.03 9.98
C LEU A 158 7.16 -7.30 10.83
N LEU A 159 6.68 -7.24 12.07
CA LEU A 159 6.85 -8.31 13.05
C LEU A 159 5.99 -9.55 12.77
N ILE A 160 5.03 -9.44 11.86
CA ILE A 160 4.21 -10.57 11.43
C ILE A 160 5.04 -11.45 10.50
N ARG A 161 5.01 -12.77 10.69
CA ARG A 161 5.67 -13.73 9.79
C ARG A 161 5.06 -13.64 8.40
N HIS A 162 5.88 -13.39 7.39
CA HIS A 162 5.43 -13.19 6.01
C HIS A 162 6.49 -13.61 4.99
N GLN A 163 6.06 -13.74 3.74
CA GLN A 163 6.93 -13.88 2.57
C GLN A 163 6.78 -12.64 1.70
N GLY A 164 7.90 -12.03 1.32
CA GLY A 164 7.90 -10.96 0.32
C GLY A 164 7.84 -11.53 -1.09
N LEU A 165 6.95 -10.99 -1.93
CA LEU A 165 6.84 -11.34 -3.34
C LEU A 165 7.02 -10.07 -4.19
N VAL A 166 8.15 -9.98 -4.89
CA VAL A 166 8.44 -8.81 -5.75
C VAL A 166 7.48 -8.77 -6.94
N LYS A 167 6.79 -7.64 -7.13
CA LYS A 167 5.69 -7.49 -8.11
C LYS A 167 4.55 -8.48 -7.84
N GLY A 168 4.27 -8.70 -6.56
CA GLY A 168 3.28 -9.65 -6.08
C GLY A 168 1.88 -9.35 -6.57
N ASP A 169 1.52 -8.09 -6.81
CA ASP A 169 0.24 -7.70 -7.44
C ASP A 169 0.04 -8.27 -8.86
N SER A 170 1.12 -8.47 -9.61
CA SER A 170 1.09 -9.06 -10.94
C SER A 170 1.11 -10.60 -10.93
N ILE A 171 1.53 -11.20 -9.80
CA ILE A 171 1.79 -12.65 -9.66
C ILE A 171 0.75 -13.35 -8.77
N SER A 172 0.27 -12.70 -7.71
CA SER A 172 -0.60 -13.26 -6.67
C SER A 172 -1.95 -12.56 -6.68
N LEU A 173 -3.02 -13.36 -6.66
CA LEU A 173 -4.39 -12.84 -6.68
C LEU A 173 -4.74 -12.12 -5.38
N SER A 174 -4.34 -12.68 -4.24
CA SER A 174 -4.56 -12.09 -2.92
C SER A 174 -3.85 -10.74 -2.76
N ILE A 175 -2.60 -10.62 -3.24
CA ILE A 175 -1.90 -9.32 -3.27
C ILE A 175 -2.58 -8.36 -4.24
N ALA A 176 -2.98 -8.79 -5.44
CA ALA A 176 -3.68 -7.92 -6.39
C ALA A 176 -4.98 -7.34 -5.79
N MET A 177 -5.76 -8.16 -5.07
CA MET A 177 -6.96 -7.68 -4.38
C MET A 177 -6.61 -6.75 -3.21
N ALA A 178 -5.57 -7.04 -2.44
CA ALA A 178 -5.08 -6.15 -1.38
C ALA A 178 -4.64 -4.78 -1.94
N SER A 179 -3.93 -4.78 -3.07
CA SER A 179 -3.54 -3.59 -3.82
C SER A 179 -4.75 -2.75 -4.21
N MET A 180 -5.78 -3.40 -4.76
CA MET A 180 -7.03 -2.75 -5.15
C MET A 180 -7.72 -2.10 -3.94
N MET A 181 -7.80 -2.83 -2.82
CA MET A 181 -8.35 -2.32 -1.56
C MET A 181 -7.59 -1.09 -1.06
N ALA A 182 -6.25 -1.15 -1.04
CA ALA A 182 -5.41 -0.05 -0.61
C ALA A 182 -5.56 1.18 -1.51
N LYS A 183 -5.45 0.96 -2.83
CA LYS A 183 -5.43 2.02 -3.84
C LYS A 183 -6.75 2.78 -3.93
N VAL A 184 -7.88 2.07 -4.02
CA VAL A 184 -9.20 2.70 -4.12
C VAL A 184 -9.56 3.43 -2.83
N THR A 185 -9.24 2.84 -1.66
CA THR A 185 -9.48 3.50 -0.37
C THR A 185 -8.67 4.80 -0.26
N ARG A 186 -7.39 4.76 -0.62
CA ARG A 186 -6.53 5.94 -0.57
C ARG A 186 -6.96 7.00 -1.59
N ASP A 187 -7.28 6.61 -2.82
CA ASP A 187 -7.69 7.58 -3.85
C ASP A 187 -9.00 8.28 -3.47
N ARG A 188 -9.96 7.56 -2.89
CA ARG A 188 -11.18 8.16 -2.29
C ARG A 188 -10.84 9.20 -1.21
N PHE A 189 -9.87 8.91 -0.34
CA PHE A 189 -9.39 9.88 0.66
C PHE A 189 -8.81 11.13 -0.01
N MET A 190 -7.94 10.97 -1.02
CA MET A 190 -7.33 12.11 -1.70
C MET A 190 -8.35 12.96 -2.48
N ARG A 191 -9.40 12.36 -3.03
CA ARG A 191 -10.51 13.11 -3.65
C ARG A 191 -11.29 13.95 -2.63
N LYS A 192 -11.56 13.40 -1.44
CA LYS A 192 -12.16 14.18 -0.35
C LYS A 192 -11.26 15.34 0.06
N LEU A 193 -9.96 15.07 0.19
CA LEU A 193 -8.97 16.09 0.54
C LEU A 193 -8.89 17.22 -0.51
N HIS A 194 -9.09 16.90 -1.79
CA HIS A 194 -9.16 17.92 -2.84
C HIS A 194 -10.33 18.90 -2.66
N LEU A 195 -11.46 18.46 -2.12
CA LEU A 195 -12.59 19.35 -1.85
C LEU A 195 -12.22 20.42 -0.81
N GLU A 196 -11.35 20.08 0.15
CA GLU A 196 -10.85 21.00 1.17
C GLU A 196 -9.67 21.85 0.65
N PHE A 197 -8.84 21.29 -0.22
CA PHE A 197 -7.61 21.91 -0.73
C PHE A 197 -7.54 21.82 -2.27
N PRO A 198 -8.41 22.55 -3.01
CA PRO A 198 -8.58 22.37 -4.45
C PRO A 198 -7.34 22.72 -5.26
N ASN A 199 -6.57 23.73 -4.83
CA ASN A 199 -5.41 24.24 -5.57
C ASN A 199 -4.27 23.21 -5.72
N TYR A 200 -4.21 22.17 -4.88
CA TYR A 200 -3.14 21.18 -4.92
C TYR A 200 -3.40 20.02 -5.89
N GLY A 201 -4.59 19.94 -6.51
CA GLY A 201 -4.92 18.90 -7.51
C GLY A 201 -4.94 17.45 -6.98
N PHE A 202 -5.21 17.26 -5.68
CA PHE A 202 -5.17 15.95 -5.02
C PHE A 202 -6.13 14.90 -5.61
N ASP A 203 -7.22 15.34 -6.24
CA ASP A 203 -8.17 14.49 -6.95
C ASP A 203 -7.53 13.77 -8.14
N SER A 204 -6.55 14.39 -8.80
CA SER A 204 -5.86 13.84 -9.96
C SER A 204 -4.52 13.21 -9.55
N ASN A 205 -3.63 14.00 -8.95
CA ASN A 205 -2.26 13.58 -8.63
C ASN A 205 -2.17 12.70 -7.38
N LYS A 206 -3.24 12.55 -6.60
CA LYS A 206 -3.31 11.69 -5.40
C LYS A 206 -2.20 11.97 -4.38
N GLY A 207 -1.68 13.20 -4.32
CA GLY A 207 -0.61 13.64 -3.43
C GLY A 207 0.81 13.38 -3.94
N TYR A 208 1.00 12.91 -5.18
CA TYR A 208 2.33 12.85 -5.81
C TYR A 208 2.75 14.24 -6.31
N GLY A 209 4.06 14.46 -6.46
CA GLY A 209 4.65 15.74 -6.90
C GLY A 209 4.45 16.03 -8.39
N ALA A 210 3.20 16.15 -8.84
CA ALA A 210 2.86 16.65 -10.17
C ALA A 210 3.08 18.18 -10.24
N PRO A 211 3.30 18.77 -11.43
CA PRO A 211 3.56 20.20 -11.56
C PRO A 211 2.54 21.10 -10.84
N VAL A 212 1.23 20.82 -10.98
CA VAL A 212 0.15 21.54 -10.29
C VAL A 212 0.33 21.52 -8.77
N HIS A 213 0.70 20.38 -8.20
CA HIS A 213 0.92 20.22 -6.76
C HIS A 213 2.16 20.98 -6.29
N LEU A 214 3.26 20.89 -7.04
CA LEU A 214 4.51 21.56 -6.71
C LEU A 214 4.35 23.08 -6.76
N ASN A 215 3.66 23.61 -7.77
CA ASN A 215 3.36 25.04 -7.90
C ASN A 215 2.50 25.52 -6.72
N ALA A 216 1.41 24.80 -6.41
CA ALA A 216 0.56 25.14 -5.26
C ALA A 216 1.33 25.07 -3.92
N LEU A 217 2.28 24.13 -3.78
CA LEU A 217 3.16 24.06 -2.62
C LEU A 217 4.08 25.28 -2.49
N GLN A 218 4.55 25.84 -3.60
CA GLN A 218 5.38 27.05 -3.61
C GLN A 218 4.55 28.31 -3.35
N GLU A 219 3.38 28.43 -3.96
CA GLU A 219 2.53 29.63 -3.88
C GLU A 219 1.75 29.72 -2.56
N LEU A 220 1.21 28.59 -2.08
CA LEU A 220 0.28 28.54 -0.94
C LEU A 220 0.91 27.94 0.32
N GLY A 221 2.09 27.34 0.19
CA GLY A 221 2.75 26.61 1.27
C GLY A 221 2.13 25.23 1.57
N PRO A 222 2.69 24.48 2.52
CA PRO A 222 2.21 23.15 2.87
C PRO A 222 1.01 23.17 3.84
N THR A 223 -0.01 22.36 3.55
CA THR A 223 -1.09 21.99 4.48
C THR A 223 -0.64 20.97 5.55
N GLN A 224 -1.46 20.74 6.57
CA GLN A 224 -1.30 19.65 7.56
C GLN A 224 -1.20 18.23 6.98
N HIS A 225 -1.66 18.02 5.74
CA HIS A 225 -1.61 16.73 5.07
C HIS A 225 -0.32 16.49 4.27
N HIS A 226 0.58 17.48 4.16
CA HIS A 226 1.89 17.28 3.55
C HIS A 226 2.84 16.63 4.54
N ARG A 227 3.75 15.79 4.05
CA ARG A 227 4.77 15.08 4.83
C ARG A 227 6.04 15.95 4.91
N PRO A 228 6.32 16.61 6.04
CA PRO A 228 7.40 17.58 6.16
C PRO A 228 8.77 17.07 5.66
N ARG A 229 9.13 15.82 5.97
CA ARG A 229 10.41 15.23 5.51
C ARG A 229 10.49 15.08 3.99
N PHE A 230 9.38 14.88 3.31
CA PHE A 230 9.34 14.64 1.87
C PHE A 230 9.43 15.94 1.08
N ILE A 231 8.89 17.03 1.64
CA ILE A 231 8.86 18.34 0.99
C ILE A 231 10.02 19.25 1.41
N ARG A 232 10.81 18.87 2.42
CA ARG A 232 11.88 19.69 3.01
C ARG A 232 12.84 20.30 1.98
N ASN A 233 13.19 19.55 0.94
CA ASN A 233 14.11 20.03 -0.10
C ASN A 233 13.39 20.76 -1.25
N LEU A 234 12.07 20.64 -1.35
CA LEU A 234 11.26 21.32 -2.36
C LEU A 234 10.94 22.78 -1.98
N LEU A 235 10.92 23.06 -0.67
CA LEU A 235 10.61 24.37 -0.11
C LEU A 235 11.85 25.19 0.28
N LYS A 236 13.07 24.65 0.07
CA LYS A 236 14.27 25.45 0.21
C LYS A 236 14.36 26.37 -1.01
N GLU A 237 14.41 27.67 -0.79
CA GLU A 237 14.69 28.62 -1.85
C GLU A 237 15.97 28.20 -2.59
N PRO A 238 16.05 28.40 -3.92
CA PRO A 238 17.30 28.20 -4.63
C PRO A 238 18.38 29.03 -3.93
N LYS A 239 19.54 28.42 -3.65
CA LYS A 239 20.73 29.16 -3.20
C LYS A 239 20.88 30.36 -4.14
N GLY A 240 20.72 31.55 -3.58
CA GLY A 240 20.51 32.77 -4.33
C GLY A 240 21.54 32.95 -5.45
N SER A 241 21.04 33.55 -6.52
CA SER A 241 21.81 34.45 -7.37
C SER A 241 22.89 35.15 -6.55
N GLN A 242 24.16 34.79 -6.78
CA GLN A 242 25.25 35.70 -6.48
C GLN A 242 24.99 36.93 -7.33
N CYS A 243 24.57 38.00 -6.66
CA CYS A 243 24.65 39.36 -7.17
C CYS A 243 26.09 39.51 -7.69
N ALA A 244 26.25 39.92 -8.94
CA ALA A 244 27.55 40.25 -9.48
C ALA A 244 28.16 41.32 -8.58
N ASP A 245 29.27 40.98 -7.91
CA ASP A 245 30.10 41.97 -7.23
C ASP A 245 30.67 42.90 -8.31
N GLU A 246 30.05 44.07 -8.48
CA GLU A 246 30.70 45.26 -9.04
C GLU A 246 31.79 45.75 -8.06
N GLN A 247 32.85 44.96 -7.89
CA GLN A 247 34.09 45.38 -7.25
C GLN A 247 35.29 44.80 -8.01
N SER A 248 35.40 45.19 -9.28
CA SER A 248 36.64 45.12 -10.03
C SER A 248 36.84 46.38 -10.87
N GLN A 249 36.80 47.54 -10.21
CA GLN A 249 37.45 48.76 -10.69
C GLN A 249 38.07 49.49 -9.51
N LEU A 250 39.26 50.08 -9.74
CA LEU A 250 40.22 50.69 -8.79
C LEU A 250 41.17 49.63 -8.21
N SER A 251 42.44 49.50 -8.60
CA SER A 251 43.42 50.56 -8.87
C SER A 251 44.54 50.08 -9.81
N PHE A 252 44.68 50.75 -10.95
CA PHE A 252 45.99 51.06 -11.54
C PHE A 252 46.62 52.16 -10.67
N TRP A 253 47.84 51.91 -10.17
CA TRP A 253 49.04 52.76 -10.14
C TRP A 253 50.08 52.04 -9.29
#